data_AF-A0A195EZM9-F1
#
_entry.id   AF-A0A195EZM9-F1
#
_cell.length_a   1.000
_cell.length_b   1.000
_cell.length_c   1.000
_cell.angle_alpha   90.00
_cell.angle_beta   90.00
_cell.angle_gamma   90.00
#
_symmetry.space_group_name_H-M   'P 1'
#
loop_
_entity.id
_entity.type
_entity.pdbx_description
1 polymer ?
#
loop_
_entity_poly.entity_id
_entity_poly.type
_entity_poly.pdbx_seq_one_letter_code
_entity_poly.pdbx_strand_id
1 'polypeptide(L)'
;MAQSRLEKIGTVYTRIASLLKGKAIKEEDAPLWLAVYEAFPPKYEPRFDRRLPKKPVTPILYKEDLIRSKFHKDQKFIPATNLTNENVKSATQNFLSMYQMIKKEEPSEDKAYKRAMEQYVSEMEIKMKSRKNNESSSDSSRSSK
;
A
#
# COMPACT_ATOMS: atom_id res chain seq x y z
N MET A 1 3.84 35.00 -33.59
CA MET A 1 3.58 33.55 -33.40
C MET A 1 2.12 33.36 -33.04
N ALA A 2 1.34 32.64 -33.85
CA ALA A 2 -0.05 32.35 -33.53
C ALA A 2 -0.10 31.36 -32.35
N GLN A 3 -0.55 31.81 -31.19
CA GLN A 3 -0.76 30.96 -30.01
C GLN A 3 -2.26 30.91 -29.69
N SER A 4 -2.79 29.71 -29.41
CA SER A 4 -4.17 29.55 -28.97
C SER A 4 -4.24 29.36 -27.45
N ARG A 5 -4.93 30.28 -26.77
CA ARG A 5 -5.15 30.26 -25.30
C ARG A 5 -6.54 29.74 -24.91
N LEU A 6 -7.30 29.17 -25.84
CA LEU A 6 -8.67 28.72 -25.64
C LEU A 6 -8.71 27.38 -24.90
N GLU A 7 -8.71 27.38 -23.57
CA GLU A 7 -8.65 26.17 -22.74
C GLU A 7 -9.93 25.32 -22.78
N LYS A 8 -11.09 25.96 -22.97
CA LYS A 8 -12.40 25.28 -22.98
C LYS A 8 -12.76 24.61 -24.30
N ILE A 9 -12.04 24.95 -25.38
CA ILE A 9 -12.34 24.50 -26.74
C ILE A 9 -11.24 23.54 -27.19
N GLY A 10 -11.62 22.28 -27.43
CA GLY A 10 -10.70 21.21 -27.80
C GLY A 10 -9.65 20.91 -26.74
N THR A 11 -8.64 20.14 -27.11
CA THR A 11 -7.46 19.85 -26.30
C THR A 11 -6.24 20.61 -26.83
N VAL A 12 -5.20 20.73 -26.00
CA VAL A 12 -3.92 21.31 -26.42
C VAL A 12 -3.39 20.63 -27.69
N TYR A 13 -3.49 19.29 -27.75
CA TYR A 13 -3.13 18.51 -28.93
C TYR A 13 -3.93 18.93 -30.17
N THR A 14 -5.26 18.87 -30.11
CA THR A 14 -6.11 19.20 -31.28
C THR A 14 -5.90 20.63 -31.77
N ARG A 15 -5.61 21.58 -30.85
CA ARG A 15 -5.35 22.97 -31.20
C ARG A 15 -4.03 23.11 -31.96
N ILE A 16 -2.97 22.44 -31.50
CA ILE A 16 -1.66 22.50 -32.16
C ILE A 16 -1.68 21.75 -33.49
N ALA A 17 -2.29 20.57 -33.54
CA ALA A 17 -2.48 19.83 -34.78
C ALA A 17 -3.25 20.64 -35.83
N SER A 18 -4.29 21.39 -35.41
CA SER A 18 -5.05 22.26 -36.31
C SER A 18 -4.23 23.47 -36.79
N LEU A 19 -3.41 24.07 -35.92
CA LEU A 19 -2.54 25.19 -36.28
C LEU A 19 -1.43 24.77 -37.27
N LEU A 20 -0.86 23.58 -37.08
CA LEU A 20 0.10 22.99 -38.02
C LEU A 20 -0.57 22.67 -39.36
N LYS A 21 -1.73 22.00 -39.34
CA LYS A 21 -2.51 21.68 -40.56
C LYS A 21 -2.93 22.95 -41.33
N GLY A 22 -3.29 24.00 -40.60
CA GLY A 22 -3.63 25.31 -41.16
C GLY A 22 -2.43 26.17 -41.57
N LYS A 23 -1.19 25.67 -41.43
CA LYS A 23 0.07 26.40 -41.70
C LYS A 23 0.20 27.72 -40.94
N ALA A 24 -0.49 27.86 -39.81
CA ALA A 24 -0.41 29.01 -38.92
C ALA A 24 0.83 28.96 -38.01
N ILE A 25 1.39 27.77 -37.83
CA ILE A 25 2.68 27.49 -37.18
C ILE A 25 3.52 26.68 -38.19
N LYS A 26 4.83 26.95 -38.26
CA LYS A 26 5.76 26.17 -39.09
C LYS A 26 6.01 24.81 -38.46
N GLU A 27 6.34 23.82 -39.27
CA GLU A 27 6.66 22.47 -38.79
C GLU A 27 7.91 22.46 -37.89
N GLU A 28 8.87 23.35 -38.18
CA GLU A 28 10.07 23.61 -37.37
C GLU A 28 9.74 24.17 -35.97
N ASP A 29 8.62 24.89 -35.86
CA ASP A 29 8.13 25.48 -34.62
C ASP A 29 7.18 24.53 -33.86
N ALA A 30 7.04 23.28 -34.32
CA ALA A 30 6.23 22.29 -33.64
C ALA A 30 6.81 22.00 -32.24
N PRO A 31 5.96 21.94 -31.20
CA PRO A 31 6.45 21.63 -29.85
C PRO A 31 7.07 20.23 -29.79
N LEU A 32 8.19 20.11 -29.08
CA LEU A 32 8.91 18.85 -28.90
C LEU A 32 8.02 17.71 -28.36
N TRP A 33 7.06 18.04 -27.49
CA TRP A 33 6.17 17.05 -26.89
C TRP A 33 5.14 16.47 -27.88
N LEU A 34 4.91 17.09 -29.03
CA LEU A 34 3.89 16.66 -29.99
C LEU A 34 4.16 15.24 -30.50
N ALA A 35 5.40 14.95 -30.88
CA ALA A 35 5.81 13.61 -31.32
C ALA A 35 5.62 12.55 -30.22
N VAL A 36 5.88 12.92 -28.95
CA VAL A 36 5.65 12.03 -27.81
C VAL A 36 4.16 11.77 -27.62
N TYR A 37 3.32 12.79 -27.77
CA TYR A 37 1.86 12.66 -27.66
C TYR A 37 1.28 11.79 -28.78
N GLU A 38 1.77 11.93 -30.01
CA GLU A 38 1.33 11.13 -31.16
C GLU A 38 1.76 9.67 -31.05
N ALA A 39 2.98 9.41 -30.55
CA ALA A 39 3.48 8.06 -30.33
C ALA A 39 2.79 7.37 -29.13
N PHE A 40 2.50 8.12 -28.06
CA PHE A 40 1.94 7.61 -26.81
C PHE A 40 0.75 8.45 -26.34
N PRO A 41 -0.38 8.42 -27.05
CA PRO A 41 -1.54 9.22 -26.70
C PRO A 41 -2.11 8.78 -25.35
N PRO A 42 -2.63 9.71 -24.52
CA PRO A 42 -3.24 9.36 -23.26
C PRO A 42 -4.52 8.54 -23.48
N LYS A 43 -4.81 7.60 -22.57
CA LYS A 43 -6.03 6.77 -22.62
C LYS A 43 -7.32 7.58 -22.76
N TYR A 44 -7.35 8.79 -22.19
CA TYR A 44 -8.48 9.71 -22.29
C TYR A 44 -7.96 11.10 -22.64
N GLU A 45 -8.57 11.72 -23.64
CA GLU A 45 -8.24 13.09 -24.02
C GLU A 45 -8.48 14.07 -22.86
N PRO A 46 -7.56 15.04 -22.64
CA PRO A 46 -7.68 16.05 -21.59
C PRO A 46 -8.67 17.16 -22.02
N ARG A 47 -9.94 16.78 -22.19
CA ARG A 47 -11.01 17.74 -22.53
C ARG A 47 -11.48 18.50 -21.29
N PHE A 48 -11.82 19.77 -21.49
CA PHE A 48 -12.36 20.63 -20.44
C PHE A 48 -13.71 20.13 -19.90
N ASP A 49 -14.56 19.58 -20.78
CA ASP A 49 -15.91 19.09 -20.46
C ASP A 49 -15.94 17.62 -19.99
N ARG A 50 -14.78 17.01 -19.73
CA ARG A 50 -14.67 15.61 -19.34
C ARG A 50 -15.36 15.39 -17.99
N ARG A 51 -16.49 14.68 -18.02
CA ARG A 51 -17.18 14.22 -16.80
C ARG A 51 -16.43 13.03 -16.20
N LEU A 52 -16.03 13.14 -14.94
CA LEU A 52 -15.49 12.00 -14.21
C LEU A 52 -16.61 10.99 -13.92
N PRO A 53 -16.34 9.68 -14.03
CA PRO A 53 -17.31 8.68 -13.64
C PRO A 53 -17.59 8.81 -12.13
N LYS A 54 -18.86 8.99 -11.77
CA LYS A 54 -19.32 9.00 -10.37
C LYS A 54 -19.38 7.56 -9.85
N LYS A 55 -18.22 6.92 -9.66
CA LYS A 55 -18.15 5.60 -9.03
C LYS A 55 -18.12 5.78 -7.52
N PRO A 56 -19.01 5.11 -6.76
CA PRO A 56 -18.88 5.10 -5.30
C PRO A 56 -17.58 4.39 -4.92
N VAL A 57 -16.81 5.00 -4.03
CA VAL A 57 -15.61 4.36 -3.46
C VAL A 57 -16.08 3.36 -2.41
N THR A 58 -15.74 2.09 -2.61
CA THR A 58 -16.07 1.01 -1.66
C THR A 58 -14.92 0.78 -0.68
N PRO A 59 -15.20 0.48 0.61
CA PRO A 59 -14.17 0.08 1.55
C PRO A 59 -13.52 -1.24 1.10
N ILE A 60 -12.19 -1.34 1.23
CA ILE A 60 -11.43 -2.56 0.92
C ILE A 60 -11.26 -3.33 2.23
N LEU A 61 -12.03 -4.40 2.40
CA LEU A 61 -11.99 -5.29 3.57
C LEU A 61 -11.67 -6.71 3.12
N TYR A 62 -10.78 -7.37 3.88
CA TYR A 62 -10.38 -8.74 3.64
C TYR A 62 -10.95 -9.68 4.70
N LYS A 63 -11.02 -10.98 4.39
CA LYS A 63 -11.58 -11.98 5.31
C LYS A 63 -10.79 -12.06 6.62
N GLU A 64 -9.47 -11.87 6.54
CA GLU A 64 -8.61 -11.91 7.71
C GLU A 64 -8.74 -10.66 8.60
N ASP A 65 -9.35 -9.56 8.13
CA ASP A 65 -9.55 -8.35 8.95
C ASP A 65 -10.46 -8.63 10.15
N LEU A 66 -11.37 -9.61 10.04
CA LEU A 66 -12.15 -10.09 11.18
C LEU A 66 -11.24 -10.61 12.29
N ILE A 67 -10.23 -11.40 11.94
CA ILE A 67 -9.28 -12.00 12.89
C ILE A 67 -8.29 -10.96 13.39
N ARG A 68 -7.81 -10.07 12.52
CA ARG A 68 -6.97 -8.92 12.93
C ARG A 68 -7.71 -8.07 13.95
N SER A 69 -8.99 -7.75 13.71
CA SER A 69 -9.78 -6.94 14.64
C SER A 69 -9.97 -7.62 15.99
N LYS A 70 -10.22 -8.94 16.04
CA LYS A 70 -10.31 -9.70 17.29
C LYS A 70 -8.98 -9.69 18.04
N PHE A 71 -7.88 -9.99 17.36
CA PHE A 71 -6.54 -10.00 17.96
C PHE A 71 -6.16 -8.64 18.56
N HIS A 72 -6.42 -7.56 17.84
CA HIS A 72 -6.13 -6.20 18.31
C HIS A 72 -7.04 -5.76 19.47
N LYS A 73 -8.24 -6.34 19.62
CA LYS A 73 -9.12 -6.08 20.77
C LYS A 73 -8.68 -6.83 22.01
N ASP A 74 -8.27 -8.09 21.85
CA ASP A 74 -7.90 -8.96 22.97
C ASP A 74 -6.50 -8.67 23.50
N GLN A 75 -5.60 -8.21 22.63
CA GLN A 75 -4.21 -7.96 22.99
C GLN A 75 -3.99 -6.54 23.50
N LYS A 76 -3.47 -6.42 24.74
CA LYS A 76 -3.16 -5.11 25.37
C LYS A 76 -1.91 -4.45 24.82
N PHE A 77 -0.93 -5.26 24.40
CA PHE A 77 0.35 -4.77 23.88
C PHE A 77 0.73 -5.47 22.58
N ILE A 78 0.96 -4.67 21.54
CA ILE A 78 1.42 -5.14 20.23
C ILE A 78 2.75 -4.43 19.93
N PRO A 79 3.82 -5.17 19.60
CA PRO A 79 5.12 -4.57 19.35
C PRO A 79 5.08 -3.67 18.11
N ALA A 80 5.91 -2.62 18.12
CA ALA A 80 6.07 -1.74 16.98
C ALA A 80 6.48 -2.52 15.72
N THR A 81 5.89 -2.14 14.59
CA THR A 81 6.18 -2.76 13.28
C THR A 81 7.11 -1.85 12.50
N ASN A 82 8.11 -2.43 11.85
CA ASN A 82 8.96 -1.70 10.93
C ASN A 82 8.28 -1.59 9.55
N LEU A 83 7.90 -0.39 9.13
CA LEU A 83 7.29 -0.14 7.83
C LEU A 83 8.32 0.05 6.69
N THR A 84 9.61 0.14 7.00
CA THR A 84 10.67 0.31 5.98
C THR A 84 11.18 -1.02 5.42
N ASN A 85 10.96 -2.13 6.12
CA ASN A 85 11.45 -3.45 5.71
C ASN A 85 10.28 -4.39 5.45
N GLU A 86 10.01 -4.67 4.17
CA GLU A 86 8.92 -5.53 3.72
C GLU A 86 9.08 -7.00 4.16
N ASN A 87 10.30 -7.44 4.45
CA ASN A 87 10.58 -8.83 4.87
C ASN A 87 10.21 -9.09 6.33
N VAL A 88 10.09 -8.04 7.15
CA VAL A 88 9.79 -8.18 8.57
C VAL A 88 8.28 -8.20 8.78
N LYS A 89 7.76 -9.40 9.06
CA LYS A 89 6.34 -9.58 9.39
C LYS A 89 5.98 -8.92 10.72
N SER A 90 4.84 -8.24 10.75
CA SER A 90 4.26 -7.70 11.98
C SER A 90 3.82 -8.82 12.94
N ALA A 91 3.67 -8.51 14.22
CA ALA A 91 3.15 -9.48 15.20
C ALA A 91 1.77 -10.01 14.80
N THR A 92 0.89 -9.13 14.31
CA THR A 92 -0.44 -9.50 13.80
C THR A 92 -0.34 -10.44 12.60
N GLN A 93 0.63 -10.23 11.69
CA GLN A 93 0.81 -11.11 10.53
C GLN A 93 1.36 -12.48 10.94
N ASN A 94 2.27 -12.54 11.91
CA ASN A 94 2.76 -13.80 12.47
C ASN A 94 1.62 -14.57 13.14
N PHE A 95 0.81 -13.89 13.97
CA PHE A 95 -0.40 -14.46 14.56
C PHE A 95 -1.36 -15.00 13.51
N LEU A 96 -1.62 -14.23 12.45
CA LEU A 96 -2.50 -14.66 11.37
C LEU A 96 -1.98 -15.93 10.69
N SER A 97 -0.67 -16.03 10.45
CA SER A 97 -0.09 -17.25 9.87
C SER A 97 -0.23 -18.47 10.78
N MET A 98 -0.05 -18.30 12.09
CA MET A 98 -0.29 -19.36 13.07
C MET A 98 -1.76 -19.79 13.09
N TYR A 99 -2.68 -18.82 13.14
CA TYR A 99 -4.12 -19.08 13.07
C TYR A 99 -4.51 -19.82 11.78
N GLN A 100 -3.94 -19.45 10.64
CA GLN A 100 -4.21 -20.13 9.36
C GLN A 100 -3.70 -21.58 9.36
N MET A 101 -2.58 -21.87 10.03
CA MET A 101 -2.11 -23.24 10.19
C MET A 101 -3.07 -24.06 11.06
N ILE A 102 -3.48 -23.53 12.21
CA ILE A 102 -4.39 -24.20 13.14
C ILE A 102 -5.78 -24.38 12.51
N LYS A 103 -6.26 -23.41 11.74
CA LYS A 103 -7.56 -23.49 11.05
C LYS A 103 -7.63 -24.62 10.00
N LYS A 104 -6.48 -25.08 9.48
CA LYS A 104 -6.43 -26.25 8.59
C LYS A 104 -6.70 -27.54 9.35
N GLU A 105 -6.29 -27.62 10.61
CA GLU A 105 -6.50 -28.79 11.47
C GLU A 105 -7.87 -28.76 12.14
N GLU A 106 -8.33 -27.58 12.56
CA GLU A 106 -9.58 -27.40 13.27
C GLU A 106 -10.52 -26.44 12.52
N PRO A 107 -11.66 -26.92 11.98
CA PRO A 107 -12.55 -26.10 11.14
C PRO A 107 -13.35 -25.06 11.93
N SER A 108 -13.43 -25.20 13.26
CA SER A 108 -14.15 -24.26 14.12
C SER A 108 -13.33 -23.00 14.37
N GLU A 109 -13.81 -21.85 13.90
CA GLU A 109 -13.08 -20.57 13.96
C GLU A 109 -12.77 -20.13 15.40
N ASP A 110 -13.74 -20.29 16.32
CA ASP A 110 -13.56 -19.85 17.70
C ASP A 110 -12.56 -20.71 18.46
N LYS A 111 -12.56 -22.04 18.21
CA LYS A 111 -11.60 -22.95 18.83
C LYS A 111 -10.19 -22.73 18.26
N ALA A 112 -10.08 -22.61 16.94
CA ALA A 112 -8.82 -22.32 16.27
C ALA A 112 -8.23 -20.98 16.75
N TYR A 113 -9.06 -19.95 16.97
CA TYR A 113 -8.60 -18.66 17.48
C TYR A 113 -8.10 -18.74 18.93
N LYS A 114 -8.84 -19.41 19.82
CA LYS A 114 -8.41 -19.60 21.22
C LYS A 114 -7.07 -20.31 21.32
N ARG A 115 -6.92 -21.43 20.58
CA ARG A 115 -5.68 -22.19 20.52
C ARG A 115 -4.52 -21.37 19.94
N ALA A 116 -4.77 -20.59 18.88
CA ALA A 116 -3.78 -19.68 18.31
C ALA A 116 -3.35 -18.60 19.32
N MET A 117 -4.28 -18.10 20.13
CA MET A 117 -3.98 -17.10 21.16
C MET A 117 -3.14 -17.69 22.30
N GLU A 118 -3.49 -18.88 22.78
CA GLU A 118 -2.70 -19.60 23.79
C GLU A 118 -1.27 -19.83 23.32
N GLN A 119 -1.09 -20.29 22.06
CA GLN A 119 0.22 -20.46 21.47
C GLN A 119 0.98 -19.12 21.37
N TYR A 120 0.33 -18.06 20.87
CA TYR A 120 0.94 -16.74 20.77
C TYR A 120 1.43 -16.20 22.12
N VAL A 121 0.62 -16.34 23.17
CA VAL A 121 1.00 -15.90 24.53
C VAL A 121 2.22 -16.68 25.02
N SER A 122 2.25 -18.01 24.82
CA SER A 122 3.39 -18.83 25.20
C SER A 122 4.68 -18.43 24.48
N GLU A 123 4.61 -18.12 23.18
CA GLU A 123 5.77 -17.65 22.40
C GLU A 123 6.26 -16.28 22.86
N MET A 124 5.34 -15.38 23.22
CA MET A 124 5.69 -14.07 23.76
C MET A 124 6.38 -14.18 25.12
N GLU A 125 5.90 -15.05 26.02
CA GLU A 125 6.53 -15.28 27.31
C GLU A 125 7.95 -15.85 27.17
N ILE A 126 8.16 -16.81 26.27
CA ILE A 126 9.48 -17.38 25.97
C ILE A 126 10.42 -16.28 25.43
N LYS A 127 9.92 -15.43 24.55
CA LYS A 127 10.68 -14.32 23.97
C LYS A 127 11.03 -13.25 25.01
N MET A 128 10.16 -12.99 25.99
CA MET A 128 10.46 -12.10 27.11
C MET A 128 11.51 -12.70 28.06
N LYS A 129 11.39 -13.98 28.41
CA LYS A 129 12.37 -14.69 29.27
C LYS A 129 13.78 -14.71 28.65
N SER A 130 13.88 -15.00 27.35
CA SER A 130 15.17 -15.00 26.64
C SER A 130 15.83 -13.62 26.59
N ARG A 131 15.08 -12.53 26.42
CA ARG A 131 15.61 -11.16 26.48
C ARG A 131 16.18 -10.83 27.87
N LYS A 132 15.46 -11.17 28.93
CA LYS A 132 15.90 -10.91 30.31
C LYS A 132 17.20 -11.65 30.67
N ASN A 133 17.39 -12.87 30.17
CA ASN A 133 18.62 -13.65 30.37
C ASN A 133 19.82 -13.08 29.58
N ASN A 134 19.58 -12.51 28.40
CA ASN A 134 20.64 -11.88 27.60
C ASN A 134 21.08 -10.53 28.20
N GLU A 135 20.16 -9.78 28.80
CA GLU A 135 20.49 -8.54 29.50
C GLU A 135 21.31 -8.81 30.77
N SER A 136 20.93 -9.79 31.60
CA SER A 136 21.68 -10.13 32.82
C SER A 136 23.09 -10.70 32.58
N SER A 137 23.29 -11.41 31.47
CA SER A 137 24.62 -11.87 31.04
C SER A 137 25.48 -10.75 30.46
N SER A 138 24.88 -9.73 29.85
CA SER A 138 25.61 -8.55 29.37
C SER A 138 26.04 -7.61 30.50
N ASP A 139 25.22 -7.43 31.55
CA ASP A 139 25.55 -6.56 32.68
C ASP A 139 26.65 -7.13 33.58
N SER A 140 26.67 -8.45 33.79
CA SER A 140 27.75 -9.13 34.53
C SER A 140 29.11 -9.01 33.83
N SER A 141 29.13 -8.96 32.49
CA SER A 141 30.37 -8.74 31.71
C SER A 141 30.87 -7.28 31.76
N ARG A 142 29.98 -6.31 32.04
CA ARG A 142 30.31 -4.88 32.13
C ARG A 142 30.83 -4.46 33.51
N SER A 143 30.43 -5.13 34.58
CA SER A 143 30.83 -4.82 35.96
C SER A 143 32.19 -5.42 36.39
N SER A 144 32.88 -6.13 35.48
CA SER A 144 34.16 -6.82 35.77
C SER A 144 35.38 -6.10 35.16
N LYS A 145 35.29 -4.80 34.89
CA LYS A 145 36.40 -3.96 34.41
C LYS A 145 36.62 -2.74 35.29
#